data_AF-A0A9D7TY52-F1
#
_entry.id   AF-A0A9D7TY52-F1
#
_cell.length_a   1.000
_cell.length_b   1.000
_cell.length_c   1.000
_cell.angle_alpha   90.00
_cell.angle_beta   90.00
_cell.angle_gamma   90.00
#
_symmetry.space_group_name_H-M   'P 1'
#
loop_
_entity.id
_entity.type
_entity.pdbx_description
1 polymer ?
#
loop_
_entity_poly.entity_id
_entity_poly.type
_entity_poly.pdbx_seq_one_letter_code
_entity_poly.pdbx_strand_id
1 'polypeptide(L)'
;MKIQLSDSFTITHLEASTNYTIFHFIDGRKEIHAYTLKKYENEFLPTNAFSRIHRRYLVNRQFIASYNESEVFLSCGKKLPVARRRTI
;
A
#
# COMPACT_ATOMS: atom_id res chain seq x y z
N MET A 1 -8.86 -10.68 -13.78
CA MET A 1 -8.49 -9.26 -13.64
C MET A 1 -6.98 -9.17 -13.76
N LYS A 2 -6.46 -8.65 -14.88
CA LYS A 2 -5.01 -8.47 -15.09
C LYS A 2 -4.64 -7.10 -14.55
N ILE A 3 -3.76 -7.05 -13.55
CA ILE A 3 -3.06 -5.82 -13.18
C ILE A 3 -2.10 -5.55 -14.32
N GLN A 4 -2.22 -4.43 -15.03
CA GLN A 4 -1.20 -4.08 -16.02
C GLN A 4 0.06 -3.66 -15.26
N LEU A 5 1.22 -4.16 -15.70
CA LEU A 5 2.53 -3.88 -15.08
C LEU A 5 2.83 -2.37 -14.99
N SER A 6 2.16 -1.54 -15.78
CA SER A 6 2.22 -0.08 -15.74
C SER A 6 1.65 0.55 -14.46
N ASP A 7 0.71 -0.13 -13.79
CA ASP A 7 0.01 0.42 -12.61
C ASP A 7 0.88 0.41 -11.35
N SER A 8 1.85 -0.50 -11.27
CA SER A 8 2.77 -0.60 -10.12
C SER A 8 3.57 0.70 -9.87
N PHE A 9 3.81 1.50 -10.91
CA PHE A 9 4.51 2.77 -10.81
C PHE A 9 3.64 3.94 -10.38
N THR A 10 2.32 3.79 -10.30
CA THR A 10 1.39 4.85 -9.91
C THR A 10 0.67 4.54 -8.60
N ILE A 11 0.79 3.31 -8.10
CA ILE A 11 0.20 2.89 -6.82
C ILE A 11 1.05 3.41 -5.64
N THR A 12 0.41 4.20 -4.78
CA THR A 12 1.02 4.76 -3.56
C THR A 12 0.91 3.80 -2.38
N HIS A 13 -0.27 3.22 -2.18
CA HIS A 13 -0.54 2.28 -1.09
C HIS A 13 -1.76 1.42 -1.39
N LEU A 14 -1.82 0.28 -0.71
CA LEU A 14 -2.97 -0.62 -0.68
C LEU A 14 -3.61 -0.56 0.71
N GLU A 15 -4.93 -0.57 0.74
CA GLU A 15 -5.74 -0.59 1.94
C GLU A 15 -6.62 -1.84 2.00
N ALA A 16 -6.59 -2.57 3.11
CA ALA A 16 -7.50 -3.68 3.34
C ALA A 16 -8.90 -3.18 3.73
N SER A 17 -9.91 -3.72 3.04
CA SER A 17 -11.33 -3.50 3.30
C SER A 17 -12.07 -4.85 3.38
N THR A 18 -12.16 -5.41 4.58
CA THR A 18 -12.77 -6.73 4.88
C THR A 18 -12.23 -7.86 4.01
N ASN A 19 -12.85 -8.12 2.84
CA ASN A 19 -12.46 -9.16 1.88
C ASN A 19 -11.89 -8.61 0.57
N TYR A 20 -11.77 -7.29 0.48
CA TYR A 20 -11.29 -6.56 -0.69
C TYR A 20 -10.02 -5.79 -0.33
N THR A 21 -9.27 -5.44 -1.36
CA THR A 21 -8.14 -4.51 -1.25
C THR A 21 -8.40 -3.30 -2.15
N ILE A 22 -8.24 -2.13 -1.57
CA ILE A 22 -8.35 -0.86 -2.27
C ILE A 22 -6.95 -0.41 -2.65
N PHE A 23 -6.71 -0.27 -3.95
CA PHE A 23 -5.50 0.32 -4.49
C PHE A 23 -5.68 1.83 -4.58
N HIS A 24 -4.73 2.58 -4.03
CA HIS A 24 -4.73 4.03 -4.09
C HIS A 24 -3.59 4.52 -4.99
N PHE A 25 -3.96 5.28 -6.01
CA PHE A 25 -3.06 5.79 -7.03
C PHE A 25 -2.63 7.23 -6.70
N ILE A 26 -1.51 7.67 -7.28
CA ILE A 26 -0.94 9.01 -7.05
C ILE A 26 -1.85 10.14 -7.56
N ASP A 27 -2.65 9.87 -8.60
CA ASP A 27 -3.65 10.79 -9.16
C ASP A 27 -4.93 10.89 -8.32
N GLY A 28 -5.03 10.12 -7.23
CA GLY A 28 -6.21 10.05 -6.37
C GLY A 28 -7.25 9.01 -6.80
N ARG A 29 -7.04 8.31 -7.93
CA ARG A 29 -7.88 7.18 -8.34
C ARG A 29 -7.81 6.07 -7.29
N LYS A 30 -8.92 5.33 -7.19
CA LYS A 30 -9.01 4.14 -6.35
C LYS A 30 -9.60 2.98 -7.12
N GLU A 31 -9.06 1.80 -6.90
CA GLU A 31 -9.61 0.56 -7.45
C GLU A 31 -9.84 -0.47 -6.36
N ILE A 32 -10.97 -1.16 -6.43
CA ILE A 32 -11.32 -2.22 -5.51
C ILE A 32 -11.05 -3.56 -6.18
N HIS A 33 -10.27 -4.40 -5.51
CA HIS A 33 -9.91 -5.72 -5.99
C HIS A 33 -10.38 -6.79 -5.01
N ALA A 34 -10.80 -7.93 -5.55
CA ALA A 34 -11.41 -9.04 -4.81
C ALA A 34 -10.43 -9.90 -3.99
N TYR A 35 -9.14 -9.57 -4.01
CA TYR A 35 -8.13 -10.28 -3.22
C TYR A 35 -7.80 -9.54 -1.94
N THR A 36 -7.38 -10.29 -0.93
CA THR A 36 -6.97 -9.73 0.36
C THR A 36 -5.58 -9.13 0.32
N LEU A 37 -5.30 -8.19 1.22
CA LEU A 37 -4.00 -7.53 1.32
C LEU A 37 -2.84 -8.53 1.52
N LYS A 38 -3.09 -9.61 2.27
CA LYS A 38 -2.11 -10.69 2.50
C LYS A 38 -1.75 -11.42 1.21
N LYS A 39 -2.74 -11.62 0.32
CA LYS A 39 -2.50 -12.26 -0.96
C LYS A 39 -1.60 -11.38 -1.84
N TYR A 40 -1.85 -10.07 -1.86
CA TYR A 40 -0.99 -9.12 -2.57
C TYR A 40 0.44 -9.06 -2.02
N GLU A 41 0.58 -9.01 -0.68
CA GLU A 41 1.87 -9.05 0.03
C GLU A 41 2.71 -10.26 -0.36
N ASN A 42 2.09 -11.44 -0.52
CA ASN A 42 2.81 -12.70 -0.71
C ASN A 42 3.05 -13.08 -2.17
N GLU A 43 2.09 -12.80 -3.06
CA GLU A 43 2.04 -13.44 -4.39
C GLU A 43 2.16 -12.44 -5.56
N PHE A 44 1.84 -11.17 -5.36
CA PHE A 44 1.66 -10.22 -6.47
C PHE A 44 2.60 -9.03 -6.45
N LEU A 45 3.12 -8.64 -5.27
CA LEU A 45 3.94 -7.45 -5.13
C LEU A 45 5.41 -7.80 -4.91
N PRO A 46 6.34 -7.09 -5.56
CA PRO A 46 7.74 -7.28 -5.30
C PRO A 46 8.07 -6.84 -3.87
N THR A 47 8.67 -7.75 -3.10
CA THR A 47 8.95 -7.60 -1.66
C THR A 47 9.75 -6.35 -1.32
N ASN A 48 10.57 -5.86 -2.26
CA ASN A 48 11.43 -4.69 -2.04
C ASN A 48 10.72 -3.36 -2.33
N ALA A 49 9.62 -3.36 -3.08
CA ALA A 49 8.91 -2.15 -3.46
C ALA A 49 7.83 -1.76 -2.43
N PHE A 50 7.22 -2.74 -1.77
CA PHE A 50 6.15 -2.48 -0.82
C PHE A 50 6.48 -2.95 0.59
N SER A 51 6.18 -2.11 1.58
CA SER A 51 6.33 -2.40 3.00
C SER A 51 4.97 -2.46 3.68
N ARG A 52 4.73 -3.51 4.46
CA ARG A 52 3.48 -3.64 5.21
C ARG A 52 3.55 -2.97 6.58
N ILE A 53 3.07 -1.73 6.67
CA ILE A 53 3.19 -0.90 7.88
C ILE A 53 2.08 -1.14 8.91
N HIS A 54 0.92 -1.64 8.47
CA HIS A 54 -0.23 -1.85 9.35
C HIS A 54 -1.03 -3.08 8.89
N ARG A 55 -1.90 -3.62 9.77
CA ARG A 55 -2.76 -4.76 9.38
C ARG A 55 -3.62 -4.44 8.15
N ARG A 56 -3.97 -3.16 7.97
CA ARG A 56 -4.74 -2.63 6.86
C ARG A 56 -3.93 -1.94 5.76
N TYR A 57 -2.64 -1.64 5.95
CA TYR A 57 -1.90 -0.82 4.99
C TYR A 57 -0.61 -1.47 4.54
N LEU A 58 -0.38 -1.41 3.24
CA LEU A 58 0.84 -1.82 2.57
C LEU A 58 1.24 -0.67 1.64
N VAL A 59 2.38 -0.06 1.89
CA VAL A 59 2.80 1.20 1.25
C VAL A 59 3.90 0.94 0.25
N ASN A 60 3.86 1.65 -0.88
CA ASN A 60 4.95 1.64 -1.83
C ASN A 60 6.06 2.56 -1.32
N ARG A 61 7.26 2.00 -1.12
CA ARG A 61 8.41 2.70 -0.53
C ARG A 61 8.87 3.89 -1.39
N GLN A 62 8.67 3.82 -2.70
CA GLN A 62 8.99 4.91 -3.62
C GLN A 62 8.17 6.18 -3.37
N PHE A 63 6.97 6.04 -2.77
CA PHE A 63 6.06 7.15 -2.49
C PHE A 63 6.09 7.61 -1.04
N ILE A 64 7.01 7.10 -0.21
CA ILE A 64 7.19 7.57 1.17
C ILE A 64 7.98 8.88 1.13
N ALA A 65 7.36 9.96 1.60
CA ALA A 65 8.02 11.26 1.76
C ALA A 65 8.80 11.32 3.09
N SER A 66 8.20 10.83 4.16
CA SER A 66 8.85 10.69 5.48
C SER A 66 8.09 9.68 6.34
N TYR A 67 8.69 9.21 7.43
CA TYR A 67 8.02 8.34 8.39
C TYR A 67 8.61 8.52 9.79
N ASN A 68 7.82 8.15 10.80
CA ASN A 68 8.25 7.97 12.18
C ASN A 68 7.71 6.62 12.71
N GLU A 69 7.96 6.31 13.98
CA GLU A 69 7.55 5.03 14.59
C GLU A 69 6.03 4.79 14.57
N SER A 70 5.25 5.87 14.48
CA SER A 70 3.79 5.83 14.56
C SER A 70 3.10 6.01 13.22
N GLU A 71 3.75 6.67 12.24
CA GLU A 71 3.07 7.20 11.05
C GLU A 71 4.01 7.26 9.83
N VAL A 72 3.42 7.04 8.65
CA VAL A 72 4.06 7.24 7.34
C VAL A 72 3.36 8.37 6.61
N PHE A 73 4.16 9.27 6.06
CA PHE A 73 3.71 10.37 5.20
C PHE A 73 4.05 10.01 3.76
N LEU A 74 3.02 9.95 2.92
CA LEU A 74 3.15 9.68 1.49
C LEU A 74 3.28 10.99 0.71
N SER A 75 3.95 10.95 -0.44
CA SER A 75 4.11 12.10 -1.34
C SER A 75 2.80 12.61 -1.93
N CYS A 76 1.73 11.80 -1.92
CA CYS A 76 0.37 12.22 -2.26
C CYS A 76 -0.35 13.00 -1.14
N GLY A 77 0.35 13.33 -0.05
CA GLY A 77 -0.19 14.07 1.10
C GLY A 77 -0.98 13.20 2.09
N LYS A 78 -1.04 11.88 1.88
CA LYS A 78 -1.72 10.95 2.80
C LYS A 78 -0.83 10.61 3.98
N LYS A 79 -1.47 10.51 5.15
CA LYS A 79 -0.86 10.08 6.42
C LYS A 79 -1.45 8.73 6.81
N LEU A 80 -0.59 7.73 6.99
CA LEU A 80 -1.00 6.36 7.31
C LEU A 80 -0.39 5.90 8.64
N PRO A 81 -1.18 5.31 9.55
CA PRO A 81 -0.66 4.83 10.82
C PRO A 81 0.19 3.57 10.65
N VAL A 82 1.27 3.47 11.41
CA VAL A 82 2.12 2.29 11.56
C VAL A 82 1.63 1.50 12.79
N ALA A 83 1.51 0.19 12.65
CA ALA A 83 1.18 -0.65 13.80
C ALA A 83 2.39 -0.73 14.74
N ARG A 84 2.19 -0.52 16.05
CA ARG A 84 3.24 -0.60 17.11
C ARG A 84 4.13 -1.87 17.07
N ARG A 85 3.67 -2.96 16.47
CA ARG A 85 4.42 -4.22 16.35
C ARG A 85 5.18 -4.38 15.02
N ARG A 86 5.17 -3.36 14.16
CA ARG A 86 5.83 -3.40 12.85
C ARG A 86 6.78 -2.24 12.71
N THR A 87 8.04 -2.58 12.48
CA THR A 87 9.10 -1.63 12.11
C THR A 87 9.21 -1.60 10.59
N ILE A 88 9.47 -0.42 10.02
CA ILE A 88 9.59 -0.18 8.57
C ILE A 88 10.93 -0.66 8.02
#